data_AF-A0A653DBH4-F1
#
_entry.id   AF-A0A653DBH4-F1
#
_cell.length_a   1.000
_cell.length_b   1.000
_cell.length_c   1.000
_cell.angle_alpha   90.00
_cell.angle_beta   90.00
_cell.angle_gamma   90.00
#
_symmetry.space_group_name_H-M   'P 1'
#
loop_
_entity.id
_entity.type
_entity.pdbx_description
1 polymer ?
#
loop_
_entity_poly.entity_id
_entity_poly.type
_entity_poly.pdbx_seq_one_letter_code
_entity_poly.pdbx_strand_id
1 'polypeptide(L)'
;MWVLSHINIPGNELADAAAKRASHTPPDEGILTPAIQTNIDKWNYPRSLNRRQQSVLCRLRIGHCKLTHSYLLSGDSRPRCTVCNMRLTIEHLLIECQLHNDIRRELHMSRNIKA
;
A
#
# COMPACT_ATOMS: atom_id res chain seq x y z
N MET A 1 -20.25 3.37 -7.62
CA MET A 1 -21.52 2.76 -7.16
C MET A 1 -21.13 1.55 -6.32
N TRP A 2 -21.48 1.52 -5.04
CA TRP A 2 -21.27 0.32 -4.21
C TRP A 2 -22.34 -0.69 -4.57
N VAL A 3 -21.94 -1.92 -4.89
CA VAL A 3 -22.89 -3.02 -5.15
C VAL A 3 -23.16 -3.69 -3.81
N LEU A 4 -24.44 -3.86 -3.45
CA LEU A 4 -24.85 -4.46 -2.17
C LEU A 4 -24.34 -5.90 -2.06
N SER A 5 -23.89 -6.25 -0.86
CA SER A 5 -23.37 -7.58 -0.51
C SER A 5 -24.54 -8.56 -0.43
N HIS A 6 -24.80 -9.31 -1.50
CA HIS A 6 -25.75 -10.42 -1.51
C HIS A 6 -25.14 -11.62 -2.23
N ILE A 7 -25.34 -12.80 -1.64
CA ILE A 7 -25.03 -14.14 -2.16
C ILE A 7 -25.60 -14.29 -3.59
N ASN A 8 -24.91 -15.04 -4.47
CA ASN A 8 -25.23 -15.28 -5.89
C ASN A 8 -24.91 -14.14 -6.86
N ILE A 9 -23.91 -13.29 -6.58
CA ILE A 9 -23.32 -12.41 -7.59
C ILE A 9 -22.03 -13.08 -8.09
N PRO A 10 -22.00 -13.65 -9.32
CA PRO A 10 -20.88 -14.46 -9.79
C PRO A 10 -19.53 -13.75 -9.70
N GLY A 11 -19.50 -12.45 -10.00
CA GLY A 11 -18.28 -11.63 -9.88
C GLY A 11 -17.76 -11.51 -8.44
N ASN A 12 -18.66 -11.37 -7.47
CA ASN A 12 -18.28 -11.29 -6.05
C ASN A 12 -17.83 -12.64 -5.52
N GLU A 13 -18.50 -13.73 -5.93
CA GLU A 13 -18.13 -15.09 -5.55
C GLU A 13 -16.77 -15.49 -6.13
N LEU A 14 -16.49 -15.12 -7.37
CA LEU A 14 -15.17 -15.32 -8.00
C LEU A 14 -14.08 -14.52 -7.27
N ALA A 15 -14.38 -13.28 -6.89
CA ALA A 15 -13.46 -12.45 -6.11
C ALA A 15 -13.20 -13.03 -4.71
N ASP A 16 -14.23 -13.51 -4.02
CA ASP A 16 -14.14 -14.14 -2.70
C ASP A 16 -13.39 -15.47 -2.75
N ALA A 17 -13.67 -16.30 -3.75
CA ALA A 17 -12.92 -17.54 -4.00
C ALA A 17 -11.45 -17.27 -4.33
N ALA A 18 -11.16 -16.21 -5.10
CA ALA A 18 -9.78 -15.79 -5.37
C ALA A 18 -9.07 -15.30 -4.09
N ALA A 19 -9.75 -14.53 -3.25
CA ALA A 19 -9.21 -14.08 -1.96
C ALA A 19 -8.90 -15.27 -1.03
N LYS A 20 -9.80 -16.26 -0.95
CA LYS A 20 -9.59 -17.52 -0.20
C LYS A 20 -8.43 -18.33 -0.74
N ARG A 21 -8.24 -18.42 -2.06
CA ARG A 21 -7.05 -19.08 -2.62
C ARG A 21 -5.77 -18.32 -2.25
N ALA A 22 -5.79 -17.00 -2.33
CA ALA A 22 -4.64 -16.16 -2.00
C ALA A 22 -4.22 -16.27 -0.53
N SER A 23 -5.14 -16.52 0.41
CA SER A 23 -4.78 -16.78 1.81
C SER A 23 -4.03 -18.09 2.03
N HIS A 24 -4.10 -19.03 1.09
CA HIS A 24 -3.42 -20.33 1.18
C HIS A 24 -2.19 -20.42 0.28
N THR A 25 -1.98 -19.49 -0.65
CA THR A 25 -0.74 -19.40 -1.42
C THR A 25 0.37 -18.81 -0.54
N PRO A 26 1.58 -19.40 -0.50
CA PRO A 26 2.71 -18.76 0.14
C PRO A 26 2.94 -17.39 -0.54
N PRO A 27 3.22 -16.33 0.23
CA PRO A 27 3.44 -15.02 -0.35
C PRO A 27 4.58 -15.09 -1.37
N ASP A 28 4.35 -14.53 -2.56
CA ASP A 28 5.44 -14.19 -3.47
C ASP A 28 6.48 -13.40 -2.65
N GLU A 29 7.77 -13.74 -2.75
CA GLU A 29 8.84 -13.30 -1.83
C GLU A 29 9.00 -11.76 -1.72
N GLY A 30 8.23 -10.96 -2.45
CA GLY A 30 8.17 -9.51 -2.32
C GLY A 30 6.81 -8.89 -1.95
N ILE A 31 5.81 -9.67 -1.55
CA ILE A 31 4.57 -9.15 -0.97
C ILE A 31 4.43 -9.71 0.43
N LEU A 32 4.82 -8.91 1.43
CA LEU A 32 4.37 -9.15 2.80
C LEU A 32 2.84 -9.02 2.79
N THR A 33 2.12 -10.13 2.73
CA THR A 33 0.70 -10.13 3.10
C THR A 33 0.67 -9.85 4.59
N PRO A 34 0.14 -8.70 5.05
CA PRO A 34 0.01 -8.49 6.47
C PRO A 34 -0.99 -9.54 6.95
N ALA A 35 -0.54 -10.49 7.77
CA ALA A 35 -1.45 -11.28 8.58
C ALA A 35 -2.47 -10.32 9.20
N ILE A 36 -3.76 -10.68 9.16
CA ILE A 36 -4.83 -9.83 9.70
C ILE A 36 -4.45 -9.51 11.15
N GLN A 37 -4.04 -8.27 11.40
CA GLN A 37 -3.62 -7.84 12.72
C GLN A 37 -4.85 -7.90 13.62
N THR A 38 -4.81 -8.80 14.61
CA THR A 38 -5.91 -9.01 15.57
C THR A 38 -6.05 -7.84 16.54
N ASN A 39 -5.00 -7.03 16.67
CA ASN A 39 -4.98 -5.84 17.50
C ASN A 39 -4.70 -4.61 16.63
N ILE A 40 -5.72 -3.79 16.42
CA ILE A 40 -5.58 -2.50 15.73
C ILE A 40 -5.30 -1.48 16.83
N ASP A 41 -4.05 -1.39 17.27
CA ASP A 41 -3.63 -0.30 18.14
C ASP A 41 -4.03 1.02 17.49
N LYS A 42 -4.84 1.81 18.20
CA LYS A 42 -5.39 3.06 17.66
C LYS A 42 -4.25 4.04 17.45
N TRP A 43 -3.91 4.30 16.20
CA TRP A 43 -2.91 5.32 15.89
C TRP A 43 -3.41 6.71 16.26
N ASN A 44 -2.70 7.35 17.19
CA ASN A 44 -2.98 8.71 17.62
C ASN A 44 -2.35 9.71 16.63
N TYR A 45 -3.17 10.28 15.76
CA TYR A 45 -2.74 11.39 14.90
C TYR A 45 -2.55 12.68 15.71
N PRO A 46 -1.56 13.51 15.38
CA PRO A 46 -1.49 14.87 15.87
C PRO A 46 -2.82 15.61 15.61
N ARG A 47 -3.31 16.35 16.61
CA ARG A 47 -4.58 17.10 16.51
C ARG A 47 -4.59 18.15 15.39
N SER A 48 -3.41 18.56 14.92
CA SER A 48 -3.23 19.49 13.80
C SER A 48 -3.58 18.88 12.44
N LEU A 49 -3.69 17.55 12.32
CA LEU A 49 -4.00 16.91 11.05
C LEU A 49 -5.49 16.80 10.80
N ASN A 50 -5.92 17.27 9.65
CA ASN A 50 -7.30 17.09 9.19
C ASN A 50 -7.55 15.64 8.70
N ARG A 51 -8.82 15.28 8.55
CA ARG A 51 -9.25 13.94 8.11
C ARG A 51 -8.59 13.48 6.80
N ARG A 52 -8.37 14.41 5.86
CA ARG A 52 -7.73 14.10 4.57
C ARG A 52 -6.28 13.72 4.76
N GLN A 53 -5.53 14.48 5.56
CA GLN A 53 -4.12 14.19 5.87
C GLN A 53 -3.98 12.88 6.63
N GLN A 54 -4.84 12.62 7.62
CA GLN A 54 -4.87 11.33 8.34
C GLN A 54 -5.11 10.15 7.38
N SER A 55 -6.04 10.31 6.43
CA SER A 55 -6.32 9.28 5.42
C SER A 55 -5.12 9.03 4.49
N VAL A 56 -4.40 10.08 4.11
CA VAL A 56 -3.16 9.96 3.32
C VAL A 56 -2.10 9.21 4.12
N LEU A 57 -1.88 9.59 5.38
CA LEU A 57 -0.91 8.90 6.26
C LEU A 57 -1.27 7.43 6.49
N CYS A 58 -2.56 7.11 6.74
CA CYS A 58 -3.04 5.73 6.81
C CYS A 58 -2.59 4.92 5.59
N ARG A 59 -2.89 5.43 4.39
CA ARG A 59 -2.58 4.73 3.13
C ARG A 59 -1.08 4.54 2.95
N LEU A 60 -0.29 5.58 3.18
CA LEU A 60 1.17 5.50 3.07
C LEU A 60 1.75 4.48 4.06
N ARG A 61 1.25 4.45 5.30
CA ARG A 61 1.70 3.52 6.35
C ARG A 61 1.46 2.06 6.00
N ILE A 62 0.32 1.75 5.38
CA ILE A 62 0.04 0.39 4.89
C ILE A 62 0.65 0.10 3.51
N GLY A 63 1.49 1.00 2.98
CA GLY A 63 2.20 0.78 1.72
C GLY A 63 1.42 1.13 0.45
N HIS A 64 0.31 1.87 0.55
CA HIS A 64 -0.57 2.17 -0.58
C HIS A 64 -0.42 3.60 -1.10
N CYS A 65 -0.15 3.74 -2.39
CA CYS A 65 -0.42 4.97 -3.16
C CYS A 65 -0.77 4.61 -4.60
N LYS A 66 -1.26 5.59 -5.39
CA LYS A 66 -1.65 5.36 -6.79
C LYS A 66 -0.51 4.72 -7.60
N LEU A 67 0.70 5.29 -7.50
CA LEU A 67 1.86 4.82 -8.28
C LEU A 67 2.29 3.40 -7.94
N THR A 68 2.13 2.97 -6.68
CA THR A 68 2.57 1.63 -6.26
C THR A 68 1.49 0.57 -6.39
N HIS A 69 0.21 0.92 -6.59
CA HIS A 69 -0.92 -0.02 -6.55
C HIS A 69 -1.87 0.03 -7.75
N SER A 70 -1.80 1.03 -8.63
CA SER A 70 -2.71 1.14 -9.79
C SER A 70 -2.62 -0.06 -10.74
N TYR A 71 -1.45 -0.71 -10.82
CA TYR A 71 -1.22 -1.89 -11.66
C TYR A 71 -2.12 -3.07 -11.27
N LEU A 72 -2.49 -3.20 -9.98
CA LEU A 72 -3.40 -4.26 -9.51
C LEU A 72 -4.80 -4.14 -10.12
N LEU A 73 -5.27 -2.90 -10.30
CA LEU A 73 -6.60 -2.64 -10.89
C LEU A 73 -6.57 -2.70 -12.42
N SER A 74 -5.43 -2.41 -13.02
CA SER A 74 -5.26 -2.33 -14.47
C SER A 74 -4.84 -3.69 -15.08
N GLY A 75 -4.38 -4.63 -14.24
CA GLY A 75 -3.80 -5.90 -14.69
C GLY A 75 -2.39 -5.77 -15.27
N ASP A 76 -1.78 -4.59 -15.13
CA ASP A 76 -0.43 -4.30 -15.62
C ASP A 76 0.63 -5.02 -14.78
N SER A 77 1.85 -5.08 -15.33
CA SER A 77 3.01 -5.54 -14.55
C SER A 77 3.33 -4.58 -13.39
N ARG A 78 3.88 -5.12 -12.31
CA ARG A 78 4.30 -4.33 -11.15
C ARG A 78 5.28 -3.22 -11.59
N PRO A 79 5.03 -1.95 -11.24
CA PRO A 79 5.83 -0.84 -11.73
C PRO A 79 7.23 -0.84 -11.12
N ARG A 80 8.20 -0.32 -11.87
CA ARG A 80 9.60 -0.18 -11.46
C ARG A 80 10.04 1.28 -11.53
N CYS A 81 10.96 1.66 -10.64
CA CYS A 81 11.61 2.97 -10.66
C CYS A 81 12.39 3.12 -11.97
N THR A 82 12.23 4.25 -12.67
CA THR A 82 12.92 4.52 -13.94
C THR A 82 14.42 4.75 -13.79
N VAL A 83 14.87 5.26 -12.64
CA VAL A 83 16.29 5.54 -12.36
C VAL A 83 16.99 4.33 -11.72
N CYS A 84 16.31 3.69 -10.79
CA CYS A 84 16.84 2.66 -9.90
C CYS A 84 16.62 1.23 -10.43
N ASN A 85 15.66 1.07 -11.34
CA ASN A 85 15.10 -0.22 -11.79
C ASN A 85 14.56 -1.13 -10.66
N MET A 86 14.43 -0.61 -9.44
CA MET A 86 13.88 -1.33 -8.29
C MET A 86 12.35 -1.34 -8.34
N ARG A 87 11.72 -2.33 -7.68
CA ARG A 87 10.25 -2.40 -7.53
C ARG A 87 9.75 -1.13 -6.85
N LEU A 88 8.70 -0.51 -7.40
CA LEU A 88 8.09 0.67 -6.78
C LEU A 88 7.29 0.27 -5.54
N THR A 89 7.78 0.69 -4.38
CA THR A 89 7.11 0.60 -3.07
C THR A 89 7.07 1.97 -2.38
N ILE A 90 6.26 2.13 -1.32
CA ILE A 90 6.25 3.37 -0.54
C ILE A 90 7.60 3.60 0.15
N GLU A 91 8.18 2.54 0.72
CA GLU A 91 9.53 2.58 1.30
C GLU A 91 10.56 3.03 0.27
N HIS A 92 10.51 2.45 -0.94
CA HIS A 92 11.38 2.87 -2.02
C HIS A 92 11.22 4.36 -2.32
N LEU A 93 9.99 4.85 -2.55
CA LEU A 93 9.74 6.26 -2.87
C LEU A 93 10.19 7.21 -1.75
N LEU A 94 9.83 6.91 -0.50
CA LEU A 94 9.99 7.84 0.63
C LEU A 94 11.35 7.75 1.33
N ILE A 95 12.11 6.66 1.17
CA ILE A 95 13.35 6.43 1.95
C ILE A 95 14.55 6.18 1.03
N GLU A 96 14.40 5.36 -0.01
CA GLU A 96 15.54 4.80 -0.74
C GLU A 96 15.82 5.48 -2.09
N CYS A 97 14.77 5.84 -2.83
CA CYS A 97 14.82 6.18 -4.24
C CYS A 97 15.71 7.39 -4.50
N GLN A 98 16.73 7.24 -5.35
CA GLN A 98 17.68 8.31 -5.67
C GLN A 98 17.01 9.53 -6.32
N LEU A 99 15.97 9.31 -7.13
CA LEU A 99 15.20 10.37 -7.79
C LEU A 99 14.63 11.40 -6.81
N HIS A 100 14.27 10.96 -5.60
CA HIS A 100 13.62 11.82 -4.60
C HIS A 100 14.60 12.29 -3.50
N ASN A 101 15.91 12.11 -3.70
CA ASN A 101 16.89 12.41 -2.66
C ASN A 101 16.98 13.92 -2.34
N ASP A 102 16.85 14.77 -3.36
CA ASP A 102 16.91 16.22 -3.18
C ASP A 102 15.71 16.74 -2.40
N ILE A 103 14.51 16.26 -2.74
CA ILE A 103 13.26 16.59 -2.02
C ILE A 103 13.35 16.14 -0.55
N ARG A 104 13.88 14.94 -0.29
CA ARG A 104 14.05 14.46 1.10
C ARG A 104 15.02 15.32 1.90
N ARG A 105 16.08 15.82 1.26
CA ARG A 105 17.05 16.72 1.88
C ARG A 105 16.42 18.08 2.19
N GLU A 106 15.65 18.63 1.27
CA GLU A 106 14.92 19.89 1.44
C GLU A 106 13.90 19.81 2.58
N LEU A 107 13.17 18.69 2.67
CA LEU A 107 12.16 18.47 3.71
C LEU A 107 12.74 17.94 5.04
N HIS A 108 14.07 17.85 5.17
CA HIS A 108 14.75 17.27 6.33
C HIS A 108 14.19 15.91 6.78
N MET A 109 13.84 15.06 5.82
CA MET A 109 13.27 13.75 6.09
C MET A 109 14.35 12.76 6.54
N SER A 110 14.20 12.23 7.76
CA SER A 110 15.05 11.14 8.27
C SER A 110 14.79 9.83 7.52
N ARG A 111 15.84 9.05 7.25
CA ARG A 111 15.75 7.73 6.61
C ARG A 111 15.14 6.62 7.50
N ASN A 112 14.77 6.92 8.74
CA ASN A 112 14.18 5.97 9.67
C ASN A 112 12.68 6.27 9.87
N ILE A 113 11.82 5.46 9.27
CA ILE A 113 10.35 5.46 9.51
C ILE A 113 9.93 4.26 10.37
N LYS A 114 10.86 3.40 10.80
CA LYS A 114 10.56 2.30 11.73
C LYS A 114 10.26 2.89 13.11
N ALA A 115 8.97 3.05 13.40
CA ALA A 115 8.42 3.21 14.75
C ALA A 115 8.32 1.83 15.41
#